data_AF-A0A1V1ZD91-F1
#
_entry.id   AF-A0A1V1ZD91-F1
#
_cell.length_a   1.000
_cell.length_b   1.000
_cell.length_c   1.000
_cell.angle_alpha   90.00
_cell.angle_beta   90.00
_cell.angle_gamma   90.00
#
_symmetry.space_group_name_H-M   'P 1'
#
loop_
_entity.id
_entity.type
_entity.pdbx_description
1 polymer ?
#
loop_
_entity_poly.entity_id
_entity_poly.type
_entity_poly.pdbx_seq_one_letter_code
_entity_poly.pdbx_strand_id
1 'polypeptide(L)'
;MIKTKEKITYILFSVLILSAFSCKNANTNNVYAVKPSKGESEIQYTKQPERTVFRNLEVDTTKIFGLWSQDPTAPFADFHISATSFNVVDPDGGGLNPYSLEKNKITVFHKGLKHKGTITYSVNDTLKIKWTDSDFEMLYVRVGN
;
A
#
# COMPACT_ATOMS: atom_id res chain seq x y z
N MET A 1 4.49 39.98 -28.56
CA MET A 1 5.77 39.42 -29.05
C MET A 1 5.95 38.06 -28.41
N ILE A 2 5.87 37.01 -29.25
CA ILE A 2 6.39 35.63 -29.11
C ILE A 2 6.15 34.86 -27.79
N LYS A 3 5.27 33.85 -27.89
CA LYS A 3 5.15 32.66 -27.03
C LYS A 3 6.47 31.89 -26.99
N THR A 4 6.86 31.35 -25.82
CA THR A 4 7.57 30.07 -25.80
C THR A 4 7.12 29.23 -24.59
N LYS A 5 6.61 28.04 -24.92
CA LYS A 5 6.22 26.97 -24.01
C LYS A 5 7.46 26.23 -23.50
N GLU A 6 7.34 25.77 -22.26
CA GLU A 6 7.77 24.48 -21.68
C GLU A 6 9.04 23.78 -22.19
N LYS A 7 9.91 23.42 -21.23
CA LYS A 7 10.64 22.15 -21.26
C LYS A 7 10.60 21.53 -19.86
N ILE A 8 9.55 20.76 -19.58
CA ILE A 8 9.55 19.79 -18.49
C ILE A 8 10.44 18.64 -18.95
N THR A 9 11.56 18.44 -18.28
CA THR A 9 12.50 17.36 -18.55
C THR A 9 11.88 16.05 -18.08
N TYR A 10 11.18 15.37 -18.97
CA TYR A 10 10.75 13.98 -18.79
C TYR A 10 11.96 13.06 -18.94
N ILE A 11 12.45 12.50 -17.84
CA ILE A 11 13.43 11.42 -17.87
C ILE A 11 12.67 10.12 -18.18
N LEU A 12 12.76 9.71 -19.44
CA LEU A 12 12.37 8.41 -19.96
C LEU A 12 13.22 7.31 -19.28
N PHE A 13 12.74 6.72 -18.19
CA PHE A 13 13.21 5.40 -17.75
C PHE A 13 12.43 4.33 -18.50
N SER A 14 12.84 4.08 -19.74
CA SER A 14 12.44 2.91 -20.50
C SER A 14 13.66 2.10 -20.88
N VAL A 15 13.54 0.78 -20.64
CA VAL A 15 14.30 -0.36 -21.20
C VAL A 15 15.29 -1.03 -20.23
N LEU A 16 15.21 -2.37 -20.28
CA LEU A 16 15.92 -3.44 -19.54
C LEU A 16 15.20 -3.82 -18.24
N ILE A 17 14.49 -4.95 -18.16
CA ILE A 17 14.99 -6.30 -18.45
C ILE A 17 13.89 -7.16 -19.07
N LEU A 18 14.07 -7.52 -20.35
CA LEU A 18 13.53 -8.74 -20.93
C LEU A 18 14.69 -9.74 -20.97
N SER A 19 14.72 -10.64 -20.00
CA SER A 19 15.47 -11.89 -20.12
C SER A 19 14.65 -13.01 -19.51
N ALA A 20 13.97 -13.72 -20.42
CA ALA A 20 13.79 -15.17 -20.42
C ALA A 20 13.23 -15.81 -19.14
N PHE A 21 11.90 -15.92 -19.07
CA PHE A 21 11.29 -17.17 -18.65
C PHE A 21 10.60 -17.80 -19.86
N SER A 22 11.42 -18.48 -20.66
CA SER A 22 10.97 -19.58 -21.51
C SER A 22 10.43 -20.65 -20.58
N CYS A 23 9.11 -20.79 -20.49
CA CYS A 23 8.49 -21.95 -19.84
C CYS A 23 8.89 -23.21 -20.62
N LYS A 24 9.76 -24.03 -20.04
CA LYS A 24 9.90 -25.44 -20.43
C LYS A 24 10.05 -26.30 -19.18
N ASN A 25 8.97 -27.00 -18.87
CA ASN A 25 8.93 -28.08 -17.90
C ASN A 25 9.82 -29.23 -18.40
N ALA A 26 10.84 -29.60 -17.63
CA ALA A 26 11.50 -30.90 -17.66
C ALA A 26 12.14 -31.18 -16.30
N ASN A 27 11.60 -32.19 -15.63
CA ASN A 27 12.13 -32.79 -14.41
C ASN A 27 13.45 -33.50 -14.70
N THR A 28 14.56 -33.05 -14.10
CA THR A 28 15.74 -33.89 -13.80
C THR A 28 16.45 -33.40 -12.53
N ASN A 29 16.50 -34.29 -11.55
CA ASN A 29 17.24 -34.14 -10.30
C ASN A 29 18.74 -33.97 -10.57
N ASN A 30 19.31 -32.82 -10.24
CA ASN A 30 20.76 -32.66 -10.02
C ASN A 30 20.96 -31.61 -8.91
N VAL A 31 21.37 -32.09 -7.74
CA VAL A 31 21.65 -31.33 -6.54
C VAL A 31 22.87 -30.45 -6.79
N TYR A 32 22.66 -29.14 -6.98
CA TYR A 32 23.69 -28.14 -6.71
C TYR A 32 23.50 -27.68 -5.27
N ALA A 33 24.27 -28.30 -4.37
CA ALA A 33 24.34 -27.89 -2.97
C ALA A 33 25.01 -26.51 -2.87
N VAL A 34 24.23 -25.45 -2.97
CA VAL A 34 24.60 -24.14 -2.45
C VAL A 34 24.39 -24.22 -0.94
N LYS A 35 25.48 -24.19 -0.16
CA LYS A 35 25.38 -23.96 1.29
C LYS A 35 24.68 -22.60 1.47
N PRO A 36 23.50 -22.53 2.13
CA PRO A 36 22.89 -21.25 2.42
C PRO A 36 23.85 -20.45 3.30
N SER A 37 24.20 -19.24 2.86
CA SER A 37 24.91 -18.29 3.70
C SER A 37 24.05 -18.01 4.91
N LYS A 38 24.63 -18.27 6.08
CA LYS A 38 24.02 -18.12 7.40
C LYS A 38 23.51 -16.68 7.56
N GLY A 39 22.20 -16.48 7.40
CA GLY A 39 21.57 -15.17 7.47
C GLY A 39 20.14 -15.12 6.94
N GLU A 40 19.33 -16.16 7.18
CA GLU A 40 17.88 -16.03 7.03
C GLU A 40 17.38 -15.24 8.24
N SER A 41 17.20 -13.92 8.09
CA SER A 41 16.30 -13.20 8.98
C SER A 41 14.89 -13.70 8.65
N GLU A 42 14.40 -14.66 9.41
CA GLU A 42 13.03 -15.14 9.36
C GLU A 42 12.10 -13.91 9.45
N ILE A 43 11.41 -13.59 8.35
CA ILE A 43 10.45 -12.47 8.35
C ILE A 43 9.34 -12.87 9.32
N GLN A 44 9.33 -12.24 10.50
CA GLN A 44 8.28 -12.48 11.48
C GLN A 44 6.98 -11.83 11.01
N TYR A 45 6.13 -12.63 10.37
CA TYR A 45 4.77 -12.25 10.02
C TYR A 45 4.00 -11.84 11.26
N THR A 46 3.46 -10.63 11.24
CA THR A 46 2.64 -10.16 12.35
C THR A 46 1.29 -10.84 12.36
N LYS A 47 0.80 -11.26 13.53
CA LYS A 47 -0.53 -11.84 13.67
C LYS A 47 -1.59 -10.77 13.32
N GLN A 48 -2.23 -10.95 12.16
CA GLN A 48 -3.37 -10.16 11.70
C GLN A 48 -4.65 -10.59 12.45
N PRO A 49 -5.59 -9.67 12.74
CA PRO A 49 -6.89 -10.06 13.27
C PRO A 49 -7.72 -10.82 12.22
N GLU A 50 -8.56 -11.75 12.66
CA GLU A 50 -9.45 -12.52 11.75
C GLU A 50 -10.54 -11.65 11.10
N ARG A 51 -10.88 -10.52 11.72
CA ARG A 51 -11.88 -9.56 11.23
C ARG A 51 -11.49 -8.15 11.64
N THR A 52 -12.03 -7.15 10.93
CA THR A 52 -11.79 -5.75 11.28
C THR A 52 -12.34 -5.43 12.67
N VAL A 53 -11.58 -4.66 13.45
CA VAL A 53 -11.91 -4.35 14.85
C VAL A 53 -11.95 -2.84 15.08
N PHE A 54 -13.05 -2.35 15.65
CA PHE A 54 -13.24 -0.97 16.08
C PHE A 54 -13.25 -0.89 17.61
N ARG A 55 -12.49 0.05 18.21
CA ARG A 55 -12.45 0.27 19.67
C ARG A 55 -12.41 1.76 19.99
N ASN A 56 -13.26 2.23 20.91
CA ASN A 56 -13.19 3.58 21.49
C ASN A 56 -13.01 4.69 20.44
N LEU A 57 -13.80 4.67 19.36
CA LEU A 57 -13.58 5.51 18.18
C LEU A 57 -13.61 7.00 18.51
N GLU A 58 -12.62 7.74 18.00
CA GLU A 58 -12.51 9.21 18.09
C GLU A 58 -12.62 9.87 16.70
N VAL A 59 -12.94 9.08 15.67
CA VAL A 59 -13.09 9.49 14.28
C VAL A 59 -14.40 8.96 13.69
N ASP A 60 -14.99 9.71 12.77
CA ASP A 60 -16.17 9.26 12.02
C ASP A 60 -15.73 8.32 10.89
N THR A 61 -15.98 7.03 11.07
CA THR A 61 -15.58 6.00 10.10
C THR A 61 -16.26 6.16 8.74
N THR A 62 -17.45 6.78 8.70
CA THR A 62 -18.14 7.05 7.42
C THR A 62 -17.38 8.07 6.57
N LYS A 63 -16.58 8.94 7.19
CA LYS A 63 -15.70 9.91 6.50
C LYS A 63 -14.37 9.30 6.08
N ILE A 64 -13.99 8.17 6.67
CA ILE A 64 -12.74 7.48 6.37
C ILE A 64 -12.93 6.43 5.28
N PHE A 65 -14.07 5.74 5.22
CA PHE A 65 -14.28 4.70 4.21
C PHE A 65 -14.29 5.29 2.80
N GLY A 66 -13.63 4.62 1.87
CA GLY A 66 -13.47 5.07 0.49
C GLY A 66 -12.13 4.67 -0.12
N LEU A 67 -11.99 5.04 -1.40
CA LEU A 67 -10.75 4.97 -2.17
C LEU A 67 -9.99 6.28 -2.01
N TRP A 68 -8.70 6.20 -1.76
CA TRP A 68 -7.86 7.33 -1.39
C TRP A 68 -6.58 7.34 -2.21
N SER A 69 -6.21 8.52 -2.72
CA SER A 69 -4.99 8.72 -3.49
C SER A 69 -4.26 10.00 -3.08
N GLN A 70 -2.94 9.93 -2.96
CA GLN A 70 -2.06 11.09 -2.87
C GLN A 70 -2.00 11.84 -4.21
N ASP A 71 -2.13 11.11 -5.32
CA ASP A 71 -2.21 11.66 -6.68
C ASP A 71 -3.56 11.26 -7.32
N PRO A 72 -4.58 12.13 -7.30
CA PRO A 72 -5.88 11.81 -7.88
C PRO A 72 -5.86 11.70 -9.42
N THR A 73 -4.73 12.02 -10.08
CA THR A 73 -4.56 11.84 -11.52
C THR A 73 -3.95 10.49 -11.89
N ALA A 74 -3.48 9.74 -10.89
CA ALA A 74 -2.94 8.40 -11.08
C ALA A 74 -4.04 7.42 -11.55
N PRO A 75 -3.67 6.38 -12.34
CA PRO A 75 -4.64 5.41 -12.85
C PRO A 75 -5.29 4.55 -11.75
N PHE A 76 -4.68 4.51 -10.56
CA PHE A 76 -5.15 3.73 -9.42
C PHE A 76 -5.03 4.57 -8.13
N ALA A 77 -5.93 4.30 -7.19
CA ALA A 77 -5.83 4.82 -5.82
C ALA A 77 -4.63 4.18 -5.10
N ASP A 78 -4.19 4.77 -3.98
CA ASP A 78 -3.18 4.12 -3.14
C ASP A 78 -3.79 2.99 -2.31
N PHE A 79 -4.98 3.24 -1.76
CA PHE A 79 -5.69 2.24 -0.97
C PHE A 79 -7.21 2.42 -0.98
N HIS A 80 -7.89 1.34 -0.64
CA HIS A 80 -9.30 1.29 -0.32
C HIS A 80 -9.47 0.89 1.15
N ILE A 81 -10.29 1.62 1.89
CA ILE A 81 -10.67 1.25 3.26
C ILE A 81 -12.20 1.19 3.38
N SER A 82 -12.70 0.12 4.00
CA SER A 82 -14.12 -0.13 4.23
C SER A 82 -14.38 -0.53 5.68
N ALA A 83 -15.63 -0.83 6.02
CA ALA A 83 -15.99 -1.36 7.34
C ALA A 83 -15.34 -2.73 7.64
N THR A 84 -14.91 -3.47 6.61
CA THR A 84 -14.45 -4.86 6.75
C THR A 84 -12.99 -5.05 6.36
N SER A 85 -12.39 -4.15 5.58
CA SER A 85 -11.05 -4.36 5.04
C SER A 85 -10.30 -3.07 4.75
N PHE A 86 -8.98 -3.17 4.77
CA PHE A 86 -8.04 -2.24 4.16
C PHE A 86 -7.33 -2.97 3.00
N ASN A 87 -7.20 -2.34 1.85
CA ASN A 87 -6.50 -2.91 0.71
C ASN A 87 -5.61 -1.85 0.07
N VAL A 88 -4.30 -2.12 -0.01
CA VAL A 88 -3.41 -1.36 -0.89
C VAL A 88 -3.78 -1.73 -2.31
N VAL A 89 -4.11 -0.76 -3.14
CA VAL A 89 -4.53 -1.02 -4.52
C VAL A 89 -3.27 -1.20 -5.36
N ASP A 90 -2.77 -2.43 -5.43
CA ASP A 90 -1.65 -2.82 -6.27
C ASP A 90 -2.10 -3.72 -7.45
N PRO A 91 -1.34 -3.74 -8.58
CA PRO A 91 -1.68 -4.58 -9.73
C PRO A 91 -1.66 -6.08 -9.41
N ASP A 92 -0.85 -6.48 -8.44
CA ASP A 92 -0.65 -7.87 -8.04
C ASP A 92 -1.74 -8.40 -7.10
N GLY A 93 -2.64 -7.53 -6.63
CA GLY A 93 -3.76 -7.87 -5.77
C GLY A 93 -3.38 -8.06 -4.31
N GLY A 94 -3.56 -7.01 -3.51
CA GLY A 94 -3.27 -6.99 -2.07
C GLY A 94 -4.27 -7.75 -1.18
N GLY A 95 -5.41 -8.18 -1.71
CA GLY A 95 -6.48 -8.86 -0.98
C GLY A 95 -7.24 -7.97 0.02
N LEU A 96 -8.42 -8.41 0.45
CA LEU A 96 -9.20 -7.69 1.47
C LEU A 96 -8.63 -8.02 2.86
N ASN A 97 -7.79 -7.13 3.42
CA ASN A 97 -7.12 -7.37 4.69
C ASN A 97 -7.90 -6.77 5.87
N PRO A 98 -8.32 -7.59 6.86
CA PRO A 98 -8.78 -7.08 8.14
C PRO A 98 -7.77 -6.10 8.78
N TYR A 99 -8.29 -5.05 9.41
CA TYR A 99 -7.48 -4.02 10.07
C TYR A 99 -8.05 -3.70 11.47
N SER A 100 -7.38 -2.82 12.22
CA SER A 100 -7.95 -2.30 13.47
C SER A 100 -7.90 -0.80 13.55
N LEU A 101 -8.96 -0.21 14.08
CA LEU A 101 -9.06 1.22 14.37
C LEU A 101 -9.42 1.39 15.85
N GLU A 102 -8.51 1.98 16.60
CA GLU A 102 -8.68 2.28 18.02
C GLU A 102 -8.49 3.78 18.24
N LYS A 103 -9.51 4.47 18.77
CA LYS A 103 -9.53 5.94 18.80
C LYS A 103 -9.42 6.51 17.39
N ASN A 104 -8.34 7.21 17.10
CA ASN A 104 -7.96 7.69 15.78
C ASN A 104 -6.73 6.94 15.21
N LYS A 105 -6.27 5.86 15.85
CA LYS A 105 -5.10 5.10 15.43
C LYS A 105 -5.52 3.93 14.56
N ILE A 106 -4.98 3.88 13.35
CA ILE A 106 -5.20 2.80 12.39
C ILE A 106 -4.00 1.84 12.41
N THR A 107 -4.28 0.55 12.33
CA THR A 107 -3.28 -0.50 12.11
C THR A 107 -3.74 -1.35 10.95
N VAL A 108 -2.94 -1.40 9.89
CA VAL A 108 -3.23 -2.13 8.65
C VAL A 108 -2.16 -3.17 8.37
N PHE A 109 -2.47 -4.10 7.49
CA PHE A 109 -1.59 -5.20 7.14
C PHE A 109 -1.49 -5.30 5.62
N HIS A 110 -0.27 -5.34 5.10
CA HIS A 110 -0.01 -5.55 3.68
C HIS A 110 1.20 -6.47 3.52
N LYS A 111 1.05 -7.53 2.72
CA LYS A 111 2.10 -8.55 2.49
C LYS A 111 2.72 -9.08 3.80
N GLY A 112 1.88 -9.25 4.84
CA GLY A 112 2.29 -9.76 6.14
C GLY A 112 2.92 -8.75 7.11
N LEU A 113 3.17 -7.52 6.63
CA LEU A 113 3.75 -6.44 7.40
C LEU A 113 2.68 -5.58 8.04
N LYS A 114 2.94 -5.14 9.26
CA LYS A 114 2.06 -4.29 10.05
C LYS A 114 2.46 -2.83 9.90
N HIS A 115 1.54 -2.00 9.43
CA HIS A 115 1.71 -0.55 9.39
C HIS A 115 0.76 0.12 10.37
N LYS A 116 1.23 1.19 11.02
CA LYS A 116 0.46 1.94 12.02
C LYS A 116 0.44 3.40 11.65
N GLY A 117 -0.73 4.03 11.77
CA GLY A 117 -0.89 5.46 11.53
C GLY A 117 -1.83 6.10 12.54
N THR A 118 -1.77 7.42 12.62
CA THR A 118 -2.73 8.25 13.34
C THR A 118 -3.51 9.07 12.32
N ILE A 119 -4.83 8.92 12.29
CA ILE A 119 -5.72 9.74 11.50
C ILE A 119 -5.84 11.09 12.20
N THR A 120 -5.38 12.14 11.54
CA THR A 120 -5.34 13.50 12.09
C THR A 120 -6.43 14.39 11.51
N TYR A 121 -6.96 14.02 10.34
CA TYR A 121 -8.03 14.75 9.67
C TYR A 121 -8.83 13.83 8.75
N SER A 122 -10.16 13.91 8.79
CA SER A 122 -11.05 13.19 7.88
C SER A 122 -12.34 13.99 7.67
N VAL A 123 -12.34 14.90 6.71
CA VAL A 123 -13.49 15.75 6.39
C VAL A 123 -13.64 15.85 4.88
N ASN A 124 -14.88 15.69 4.38
CA ASN A 124 -15.21 15.66 2.96
C ASN A 124 -14.34 14.64 2.22
N ASP A 125 -13.69 15.09 1.14
CA ASP A 125 -12.85 14.27 0.26
C ASP A 125 -11.37 14.34 0.64
N THR A 126 -11.08 14.63 1.91
CA THR A 126 -9.71 14.79 2.40
C THR A 126 -9.47 13.96 3.65
N LEU A 127 -8.43 13.13 3.58
CA LEU A 127 -7.94 12.28 4.66
C LEU A 127 -6.47 12.60 4.89
N LYS A 128 -6.07 12.74 6.15
CA LYS A 128 -4.67 12.86 6.54
C LYS A 128 -4.29 11.79 7.54
N ILE A 129 -3.16 11.13 7.29
CA ILE A 129 -2.62 10.09 8.15
C ILE A 129 -1.15 10.37 8.41
N LYS A 130 -0.79 10.43 9.69
CA LYS A 130 0.59 10.39 10.15
C LYS A 130 1.00 8.94 10.37
N TRP A 131 1.66 8.34 9.39
CA TRP A 131 2.21 6.99 9.51
C TRP A 131 3.41 6.98 10.47
N THR A 132 3.57 5.90 11.23
CA THR A 132 4.60 5.80 12.29
C THR A 132 6.02 5.74 11.72
N ASP A 133 6.15 5.20 10.51
CA ASP A 133 7.39 5.06 9.74
C ASP A 133 7.64 6.24 8.80
N SER A 134 6.86 7.32 8.89
CA SER A 134 7.03 8.53 8.09
C SER A 134 7.29 9.76 8.94
N ASP A 135 8.25 10.59 8.53
CA ASP A 135 8.53 11.89 9.14
C ASP A 135 7.49 12.97 8.78
N PHE A 136 6.61 12.70 7.82
CA PHE A 136 5.60 13.64 7.34
C PHE A 136 4.19 13.11 7.56
N GLU A 137 3.22 14.02 7.51
CA GLU A 137 1.81 13.66 7.44
C GLU A 137 1.43 13.49 5.97
N MET A 138 0.83 12.36 5.63
CA MET A 138 0.38 12.09 4.27
C MET A 138 -1.03 12.65 4.07
N LEU A 139 -1.21 13.37 2.98
CA LEU A 139 -2.49 13.89 2.49
C LEU A 139 -3.02 12.95 1.40
N TYR A 140 -4.29 12.56 1.53
CA TYR A 140 -5.01 11.78 0.54
C TYR A 140 -6.30 12.50 0.14
N VAL A 141 -6.63 12.38 -1.14
CA VAL A 141 -7.88 12.85 -1.74
C VAL A 141 -8.74 11.64 -2.09
N ARG A 142 -10.04 11.74 -1.83
CA ARG A 142 -10.99 10.69 -2.19
C ARG A 142 -11.07 10.58 -3.72
N VAL A 143 -11.02 9.37 -4.24
CA VAL A 143 -11.16 9.10 -5.68
C VAL A 143 -12.32 8.12 -5.92
N GLY A 144 -13.19 8.43 -6.88
CA GLY A 144 -14.42 7.67 -7.10
C GLY A 144 -15.56 8.04 -6.14
N ASN A 145 -16.77 7.64 -6.52
CA ASN A 145 -18.02 7.90 -5.78
C ASN A 145 -18.52 6.65 -5.07
#